data_AF-A0A3M7KP21-F1
#
_entry.id   AF-A0A3M7KP21-F1
#
_cell.length_a   1.000
_cell.length_b   1.000
_cell.length_c   1.000
_cell.angle_alpha   90.00
_cell.angle_beta   90.00
_cell.angle_gamma   90.00
#
_symmetry.space_group_name_H-M   'P 1'
#
loop_
_entity.id
_entity.type
_entity.pdbx_description
1 polymer ?
#
loop_
_entity_poly.entity_id
_entity_poly.type
_entity_poly.pdbx_seq_one_letter_code
_entity_poly.pdbx_strand_id
1 'polypeptide(L)'
;MECNYCKKCRNEFFSATLAPSAIYQFNESFALGIGLNWTFSEQKNIYKSNVLGGSLIGLYSPVDVLQFSVELEELNINRDFNQNFVSNPDENFWYTALFIGAGYRTGNITFGIRYDVLYDKNKSIYADPWIPFVRVYF
;
A
#
# COMPACT_ATOMS: atom_id res chain seq x y z
N MET A 1 -5.30 -42.32 -22.43
CA MET A 1 -5.52 -42.38 -20.98
C MET A 1 -4.82 -41.18 -20.37
N GLU A 2 -5.63 -40.27 -19.84
CA GLU A 2 -5.27 -38.98 -19.25
C GLU A 2 -4.59 -39.13 -17.89
N CYS A 3 -3.78 -38.13 -17.52
CA CYS A 3 -3.70 -37.67 -16.13
C CYS A 3 -3.33 -36.18 -16.12
N ASN A 4 -4.35 -35.32 -15.99
CA ASN A 4 -4.27 -33.93 -15.53
C ASN A 4 -4.06 -33.90 -14.00
N TYR A 5 -3.24 -32.99 -13.47
CA TYR A 5 -3.39 -32.22 -12.20
C TYR A 5 -2.07 -31.44 -11.91
N CYS A 6 -1.97 -30.13 -12.19
CA CYS A 6 -2.42 -29.00 -11.35
C CYS A 6 -1.36 -28.51 -10.33
N LYS A 7 -0.65 -27.41 -10.67
CA LYS A 7 -0.54 -26.13 -9.92
C LYS A 7 0.79 -25.42 -10.18
N LYS A 8 0.74 -24.50 -11.15
CA LYS A 8 1.22 -23.12 -11.06
C LYS A 8 2.16 -22.87 -9.86
N CYS A 9 3.47 -22.95 -10.08
CA CYS A 9 4.47 -22.34 -9.19
C CYS A 9 4.36 -20.81 -9.32
N ARG A 10 3.28 -20.25 -8.78
CA ARG A 10 3.16 -18.82 -8.51
C ARG A 10 3.51 -18.68 -7.04
N ASN A 11 4.59 -17.98 -6.74
CA ASN A 11 4.78 -17.46 -5.39
C ASN A 11 3.59 -16.51 -5.14
N GLU A 12 2.51 -17.04 -4.57
CA GLU A 12 1.29 -16.30 -4.24
C GLU A 12 1.57 -15.45 -2.99
N PHE A 13 2.35 -14.41 -3.17
CA PHE A 13 2.36 -13.27 -2.27
C PHE A 13 1.04 -12.55 -2.47
N PHE A 14 0.17 -12.58 -1.45
CA PHE A 14 -1.06 -11.80 -1.45
C PHE A 14 -0.91 -10.68 -0.44
N SER A 15 -0.91 -9.44 -0.92
CA SER A 15 -0.94 -8.24 -0.11
C SER A 15 -2.21 -7.44 -0.45
N ALA A 16 -3.01 -7.14 0.56
CA ALA A 16 -4.16 -6.28 0.44
C ALA A 16 -4.07 -5.16 1.47
N THR A 17 -4.41 -3.94 1.05
CA THR A 17 -4.35 -2.76 1.90
C THR A 17 -5.70 -2.07 1.91
N LEU A 18 -6.19 -1.78 3.12
CA LEU A 18 -7.33 -0.91 3.36
C LEU A 18 -6.81 0.43 3.86
N ALA A 19 -7.14 1.51 3.15
CA ALA A 19 -6.60 2.83 3.41
C ALA A 19 -7.71 3.89 3.54
N PRO A 20 -8.49 3.91 4.65
CA PRO A 20 -9.43 5.01 4.88
C PRO A 20 -8.69 6.35 4.93
N SER A 21 -9.21 7.34 4.21
CA SER A 21 -8.60 8.67 4.11
C SER A 21 -9.64 9.77 4.13
N ALA A 22 -9.23 10.93 4.68
CA ALA A 22 -9.98 12.17 4.66
C ALA A 22 -9.18 13.21 3.88
N ILE A 23 -9.82 13.86 2.91
CA ILE A 23 -9.19 14.89 2.08
C ILE A 23 -9.92 16.21 2.27
N TYR A 24 -9.12 17.25 2.44
CA TYR A 24 -9.53 18.63 2.34
C TYR A 24 -9.15 19.18 0.96
N GLN A 25 -10.17 19.50 0.16
CA GLN A 25 -9.98 20.14 -1.14
C GLN A 25 -9.89 21.65 -0.94
N PHE A 26 -8.71 22.22 -1.22
CA PHE A 26 -8.54 23.67 -1.18
C PHE A 26 -9.19 24.32 -2.41
N ASN A 27 -8.90 23.75 -3.58
CA ASN A 27 -9.36 24.21 -4.89
C ASN A 27 -9.72 23.01 -5.77
N GLU A 28 -10.37 23.25 -6.92
CA GLU A 28 -10.69 22.21 -7.91
C GLU A 28 -9.46 21.38 -8.32
N SER A 29 -8.30 22.02 -8.39
CA SER A 29 -7.05 21.35 -8.78
C SER A 29 -6.18 20.85 -7.64
N PHE A 30 -6.35 21.27 -6.40
CA PHE A 30 -5.43 20.91 -5.31
C PHE A 30 -6.17 20.47 -4.05
N ALA A 31 -5.77 19.32 -3.51
CA ALA A 31 -6.31 18.78 -2.28
C ALA A 31 -5.20 18.13 -1.44
N LEU A 32 -5.32 18.22 -0.12
CA LEU A 32 -4.47 17.47 0.82
C LEU A 32 -5.36 16.61 1.69
N GLY A 33 -4.88 15.44 2.04
CA GLY A 33 -5.56 14.53 2.93
C GLY A 33 -4.62 13.79 3.84
N ILE A 34 -5.20 13.17 4.84
CA ILE A 34 -4.52 12.23 5.72
C ILE A 34 -5.28 10.91 5.65
N GLY A 35 -4.55 9.81 5.77
CA GLY A 35 -5.10 8.47 5.77
C GLY A 35 -4.52 7.61 6.87
N LEU A 36 -5.21 6.52 7.13
CA LEU A 36 -4.68 5.40 7.88
C LEU A 36 -4.53 4.26 6.89
N ASN A 37 -3.44 3.52 6.99
CA ASN A 37 -3.16 2.37 6.14
C ASN A 37 -3.13 1.12 6.99
N TRP A 38 -3.95 0.15 6.63
CA TRP A 38 -3.95 -1.18 7.21
C TRP A 38 -3.65 -2.20 6.12
N THR A 39 -2.45 -2.76 6.14
CA THR A 39 -2.03 -3.77 5.17
C THR A 39 -2.01 -5.15 5.82
N PHE A 40 -2.72 -6.09 5.19
CA PHE A 40 -2.63 -7.52 5.45
C PHE A 40 -1.78 -8.15 4.35
N SER A 41 -0.66 -8.75 4.75
CA SER A 41 0.19 -9.53 3.85
C SER A 41 0.22 -10.98 4.32
N GLU A 42 -0.25 -11.90 3.48
CA GLU A 42 -0.18 -13.34 3.73
C GLU A 42 0.92 -13.95 2.84
N GLN A 43 2.00 -14.40 3.47
CA GLN A 43 2.99 -15.26 2.85
C GLN A 43 2.93 -16.63 3.53
N LYS A 44 2.62 -17.68 2.76
CA LYS A 44 2.55 -19.05 3.30
C LYS A 44 3.82 -19.42 4.06
N ASN A 45 3.62 -19.81 5.32
CA ASN A 45 4.49 -20.54 6.24
C ASN A 45 5.37 -19.84 7.30
N ILE A 46 5.61 -18.52 7.38
CA ILE A 46 6.47 -18.03 8.50
C ILE A 46 6.05 -16.67 9.13
N TYR A 47 5.34 -15.76 8.46
CA TYR A 47 5.07 -14.44 9.05
C TYR A 47 3.68 -13.87 8.74
N LYS A 48 2.86 -13.69 9.78
CA LYS A 48 1.67 -12.82 9.77
C LYS A 48 2.12 -11.45 10.28
N SER A 49 2.13 -10.44 9.43
CA SER A 49 2.45 -9.07 9.84
C SER A 49 1.25 -8.18 9.55
N ASN A 50 0.61 -7.71 10.61
CA ASN A 50 -0.36 -6.62 10.54
C ASN A 50 0.42 -5.32 10.51
N VAL A 51 0.37 -4.60 9.39
CA VAL A 51 1.05 -3.30 9.26
C VAL A 51 0.00 -2.21 9.40
N LEU A 52 0.13 -1.42 10.45
CA LEU A 52 -0.65 -0.20 10.68
C LEU A 52 0.25 1.00 10.43
N GLY A 53 -0.25 1.98 9.71
CA GLY A 53 0.49 3.21 9.44
C GLY A 53 -0.42 4.40 9.19
N GLY A 54 0.19 5.57 9.20
CA GLY A 54 -0.44 6.81 8.77
C GLY A 54 -0.02 7.14 7.33
N SER A 55 -0.82 7.94 6.65
CA SER A 55 -0.45 8.50 5.35
C SER A 55 -0.80 9.98 5.25
N LEU A 56 0.04 10.72 4.55
CA LEU A 56 -0.22 12.07 4.08
C LEU A 56 -0.37 12.02 2.57
N ILE A 57 -1.48 12.53 2.07
CA ILE A 57 -1.90 12.41 0.68
C ILE A 57 -1.97 13.82 0.09
N GLY A 58 -1.24 14.09 -0.98
CA GLY A 58 -1.39 15.28 -1.80
C GLY A 58 -1.95 14.92 -3.16
N LEU A 59 -3.00 15.63 -3.59
CA LEU A 59 -3.65 15.42 -4.87
C LEU A 59 -3.59 16.68 -5.71
N TYR A 60 -3.24 16.49 -6.97
CA TYR A 60 -3.24 17.53 -7.98
C TYR A 60 -4.04 17.08 -9.20
N SER A 61 -5.18 17.72 -9.46
CA SER A 61 -6.10 17.38 -10.55
C SER A 61 -6.20 18.56 -11.52
N PRO A 62 -5.33 18.66 -12.55
CA PRO A 62 -5.39 19.78 -13.49
C PRO A 62 -6.70 19.80 -14.30
N VAL A 63 -7.35 18.64 -14.46
CA VAL A 63 -8.66 18.47 -15.09
C VAL A 63 -9.47 17.40 -14.33
N ASP A 64 -10.79 17.42 -14.44
CA ASP A 64 -11.69 16.53 -13.67
C ASP A 64 -11.44 15.04 -13.87
N VAL A 65 -10.91 14.66 -15.03
CA VAL A 65 -10.63 13.27 -15.40
C VAL A 65 -9.25 12.78 -14.99
N LEU A 66 -8.31 13.67 -14.69
CA LEU A 66 -6.91 13.33 -14.43
C LEU A 66 -6.50 13.77 -13.03
N GLN A 67 -6.04 12.83 -12.21
CA GLN A 67 -5.58 13.08 -10.86
C GLN A 67 -4.17 12.55 -10.67
N PHE A 68 -3.26 13.41 -10.26
CA PHE A 68 -1.95 13.04 -9.75
C PHE A 68 -2.03 12.93 -8.22
N SER A 69 -1.33 11.96 -7.66
CA SER A 69 -1.19 11.80 -6.23
C SER A 69 0.27 11.70 -5.80
N VAL A 70 0.55 12.22 -4.62
CA VAL A 70 1.78 12.01 -3.88
C VAL A 70 1.37 11.56 -2.50
N GLU A 71 1.79 10.37 -2.09
CA GLU A 71 1.36 9.75 -0.83
C GLU A 71 2.61 9.38 -0.03
N LEU A 72 2.77 10.01 1.12
CA LEU A 72 3.80 9.64 2.08
C LEU A 72 3.16 8.74 3.12
N GLU A 73 3.56 7.47 3.16
CA GLU A 73 3.08 6.51 4.14
C GLU A 73 4.15 6.26 5.19
N GLU A 74 3.78 6.39 6.46
CA GLU A 74 4.63 6.10 7.60
C GLU A 74 4.07 4.87 8.31
N LEU A 75 4.76 3.75 8.15
CA LEU A 75 4.33 2.45 8.65
C LEU A 75 5.08 2.13 9.93
N ASN A 76 4.35 1.91 11.03
CA ASN A 76 4.90 1.43 12.28
C ASN A 76 4.62 -0.07 12.40
N ILE A 77 5.65 -0.90 12.18
CA ILE A 77 5.52 -2.35 12.18
C ILE A 77 5.77 -2.86 13.62
N ASN A 78 4.71 -3.13 14.37
CA ASN A 78 4.82 -3.86 15.64
C ASN A 78 4.84 -5.37 15.35
N ARG A 79 6.03 -5.97 15.31
CA ARG A 79 6.21 -7.39 15.02
C ARG A 79 6.29 -8.19 16.32
N ASP A 80 5.13 -8.55 16.89
CA ASP A 80 5.05 -9.45 18.05
C ASP A 80 5.55 -10.86 17.65
N PHE A 81 6.81 -11.17 17.95
CA PHE A 81 7.32 -12.54 17.93
C PHE A 81 6.91 -13.25 19.23
N ASN A 82 5.91 -14.11 19.14
CA ASN A 82 5.57 -14.96 20.28
C ASN A 82 6.50 -16.19 20.31
N GLN A 83 7.29 -16.26 21.39
CA GLN A 83 7.77 -17.46 22.11
C GLN A 83 9.19 -18.03 21.82
N ASN A 84 10.05 -17.78 22.81
CA ASN A 84 10.85 -18.76 23.57
C ASN A 84 12.30 -19.10 23.25
N PHE A 85 12.94 -18.65 22.18
CA PHE A 85 14.38 -18.95 22.01
C PHE A 85 15.12 -17.84 21.27
N VAL A 86 16.19 -17.36 21.92
CA VAL A 86 17.25 -16.46 21.41
C VAL A 86 16.95 -14.96 21.52
N SER A 87 17.73 -14.29 22.36
CA SER A 87 17.94 -12.84 22.38
C SER A 87 18.24 -12.33 20.97
N ASN A 88 17.29 -11.62 20.35
CA ASN A 88 17.59 -10.65 19.33
C ASN A 88 16.63 -9.46 19.53
N PRO A 89 17.11 -8.21 19.41
CA PRO A 89 16.41 -7.04 19.93
C PRO A 89 15.08 -6.82 19.18
N ASP A 90 14.09 -6.29 19.90
CA ASP A 90 12.85 -5.76 19.32
C ASP A 90 13.21 -4.65 18.31
N GLU A 91 13.36 -4.98 17.04
CA GLU A 91 13.66 -3.98 16.02
C GLU A 91 12.35 -3.31 15.55
N ASN A 92 11.94 -2.29 16.29
CA ASN A 92 10.93 -1.31 15.87
C ASN A 92 11.47 -0.50 14.69
N PHE A 93 11.28 -0.97 13.46
CA PHE A 93 11.62 -0.19 12.28
C PHE A 93 10.44 0.65 11.81
N TRP A 94 10.65 1.96 11.78
CA TRP A 94 9.80 2.87 11.06
C TRP A 94 10.17 2.79 9.57
N TYR A 95 9.22 2.35 8.74
CA TYR A 95 9.38 2.32 7.30
C TYR A 95 8.55 3.44 6.69
N THR A 96 9.23 4.41 6.11
CA THR A 96 8.60 5.47 5.33
C THR A 96 8.59 5.05 3.87
N ALA A 97 7.41 5.04 3.26
CA ALA A 97 7.22 4.84 1.84
C ALA A 97 6.74 6.14 1.20
N LEU A 98 7.19 6.41 -0.03
CA LEU A 98 6.75 7.56 -0.79
C LEU A 98 6.22 7.06 -2.13
N PHE A 99 4.92 7.22 -2.35
CA PHE A 99 4.28 6.87 -3.59
C PHE A 99 4.00 8.11 -4.41
N ILE A 100 4.21 7.99 -5.71
CA ILE A 100 3.74 8.98 -6.69
C ILE A 100 2.80 8.24 -7.64
N GLY A 101 1.61 8.77 -7.84
CA GLY A 101 0.56 8.12 -8.62
C GLY A 101 -0.08 9.03 -9.65
N ALA A 102 -0.69 8.38 -10.62
CA ALA A 102 -1.58 8.99 -11.59
C ALA A 102 -2.84 8.12 -11.71
N GLY A 103 -3.98 8.77 -11.79
CA GLY A 103 -5.28 8.14 -11.85
C GLY A 103 -6.25 8.87 -12.76
N TYR A 104 -7.17 8.09 -13.31
CA TYR A 104 -8.31 8.55 -14.07
C TYR A 104 -9.53 8.59 -13.14
N ARG A 105 -10.12 9.79 -12.99
CA ARG A 105 -11.30 10.02 -12.16
C ARG A 105 -12.57 10.02 -13.02
N THR A 106 -13.57 9.29 -12.58
CA THR A 106 -14.90 9.25 -13.18
C THR A 106 -15.96 9.37 -12.09
N GLY A 107 -16.44 10.60 -11.87
CA GLY A 107 -17.34 10.93 -10.76
C GLY A 107 -16.69 10.72 -9.39
N ASN A 108 -17.28 9.82 -8.60
CA ASN A 108 -16.86 9.48 -7.23
C ASN A 108 -15.76 8.42 -7.16
N ILE A 109 -15.38 7.81 -8.30
CA ILE A 109 -14.39 6.72 -8.36
C ILE A 109 -13.16 7.18 -9.14
N THR A 110 -11.98 6.84 -8.62
CA THR A 110 -10.70 7.06 -9.28
C THR A 110 -9.97 5.72 -9.43
N PHE A 111 -9.51 5.44 -10.64
CA PHE A 111 -8.70 4.26 -10.97
C PHE A 111 -7.30 4.73 -11.32
N GLY A 112 -6.28 4.14 -10.74
CA GLY A 112 -4.93 4.61 -11.01
C GLY A 112 -3.86 3.59 -10.71
N ILE A 113 -2.64 4.03 -10.96
CA ILE A 113 -1.44 3.31 -10.59
C ILE A 113 -0.53 4.26 -9.82
N ARG A 114 0.08 3.74 -8.76
CA ARG A 114 1.08 4.45 -7.98
C ARG A 114 2.40 3.70 -8.01
N TYR A 115 3.49 4.44 -8.02
CA TYR A 115 4.85 3.95 -8.04
C TYR A 115 5.51 4.25 -6.70
N ASP A 116 6.06 3.23 -6.05
CA ASP A 116 6.87 3.38 -4.85
C ASP A 116 8.26 3.92 -5.21
N VAL A 117 8.51 5.19 -4.90
CA VAL A 117 9.79 5.87 -5.17
C VAL A 117 10.90 5.34 -4.27
N LEU A 118 10.55 4.94 -3.04
CA LEU A 118 11.50 4.43 -2.05
C LEU A 118 11.62 2.90 -2.11
N TYR A 119 11.21 2.30 -3.22
CA TYR A 119 11.22 0.85 -3.40
C TYR A 119 12.63 0.26 -3.24
N ASP A 120 12.80 -0.55 -2.20
CA ASP A 120 13.98 -1.39 -1.99
C ASP A 120 13.58 -2.87 -2.07
N LYS A 121 14.19 -3.61 -3.00
CA LYS A 121 13.94 -5.05 -3.22
C LYS A 121 14.17 -5.91 -1.98
N ASN A 122 14.96 -5.43 -1.02
CA ASN A 122 15.30 -6.17 0.20
C ASN A 122 14.40 -5.85 1.40
N LYS A 123 13.58 -4.79 1.32
CA LYS A 123 12.76 -4.30 2.45
C LYS A 123 11.31 -4.02 2.09
N SER A 124 10.96 -3.89 0.82
CA SER A 124 9.61 -3.51 0.42
C SER A 124 8.62 -4.64 0.66
N ILE A 125 7.47 -4.27 1.23
CA ILE A 125 6.35 -5.16 1.56
C ILE A 125 5.58 -5.53 0.27
N TYR A 126 5.80 -4.78 -0.82
CA TYR A 126 5.15 -4.97 -2.11
C TYR A 126 6.04 -5.75 -3.09
N ALA A 127 5.43 -6.70 -3.81
CA ALA A 127 6.13 -7.53 -4.78
C ALA A 127 6.55 -6.78 -6.06
N ASP A 128 5.87 -5.67 -6.37
CA ASP A 128 6.11 -4.82 -7.53
C ASP A 128 6.11 -3.34 -7.10
N PRO A 129 6.99 -2.48 -7.65
CA PRO A 129 6.96 -1.06 -7.38
C PRO A 129 5.71 -0.36 -7.94
N TRP A 130 5.05 -0.94 -8.94
CA TRP A 130 3.80 -0.45 -9.52
C TRP A 130 2.60 -1.09 -8.85
N ILE A 131 1.83 -0.27 -8.14
CA ILE A 131 0.69 -0.70 -7.35
C ILE A 131 -0.58 -0.10 -7.96
N PRO A 132 -1.48 -0.92 -8.52
CA PRO A 132 -2.78 -0.41 -8.94
C PRO A 132 -3.61 -0.05 -7.70
N PHE A 133 -4.37 1.05 -7.78
CA PHE A 133 -5.28 1.46 -6.73
C PHE A 133 -6.65 1.85 -7.28
N VAL A 134 -7.67 1.68 -6.44
CA VAL A 134 -9.01 2.18 -6.67
C VAL A 134 -9.42 2.96 -5.44
N ARG A 135 -9.97 4.16 -5.67
CA ARG A 135 -10.32 5.10 -4.62
C ARG A 135 -11.72 5.61 -4.85
N VAL A 136 -12.50 5.66 -3.78
CA VAL A 136 -13.89 6.10 -3.82
C VAL A 136 -14.08 7.20 -2.78
N TYR A 137 -14.56 8.36 -3.21
CA TYR A 137 -14.91 9.47 -2.33
C TYR A 137 -16.37 9.85 -2.50
N PHE A 138 -17.01 10.12 -1.37
CA PHE A 138 -18.43 10.42 -1.27
C PHE A 138 -18.63 11.89 -0.95
#